data_AF-A0A959XN45-F1
#
_entry.id   AF-A0A959XN45-F1
#
_cell.length_a   1.000
_cell.length_b   1.000
_cell.length_c   1.000
_cell.angle_alpha   90.00
_cell.angle_beta   90.00
_cell.angle_gamma   90.00
#
_symmetry.space_group_name_H-M   'P 1'
#
loop_
_entity.id
_entity.type
_entity.pdbx_description
1 polymer ?
#
loop_
_entity_poly.entity_id
_entity_poly.type
_entity_poly.pdbx_seq_one_letter_code
_entity_poly.pdbx_strand_id
1 'polypeptide(L)' 'QEKFIKHLEDALLRIRNKTYGICRVTGRLISKERLRLVPHATLSIEAKQQMSNG' A
#
# COMPACT_ATOMS: atom_id res chain seq x y z
N GLN A 1 16.62 6.99 8.19
CA GLN A 1 15.56 7.95 7.80
C GLN A 1 15.26 7.92 6.30
N GLU A 2 16.25 7.65 5.43
CA GLU A 2 16.10 7.55 3.95
C GLU A 2 14.96 6.64 3.46
N LYS A 3 14.68 5.54 4.17
CA LYS A 3 13.61 4.60 3.81
C LYS A 3 12.22 5.25 3.77
N PHE A 4 11.97 6.28 4.57
CA PHE A 4 10.67 6.93 4.61
C PHE A 4 10.44 7.83 3.39
N ILE A 5 11.46 8.58 2.97
CA ILE A 5 11.42 9.40 1.75
C ILE A 5 11.16 8.51 0.54
N LYS A 6 11.91 7.41 0.43
CA LYS A 6 11.71 6.42 -0.64
C LYS A 6 10.28 5.87 -0.69
N HIS A 7 9.68 5.56 0.46
CA HIS A 7 8.29 5.08 0.50
C HIS A 7 7.27 6.12 0.02
N LEU A 8 7.53 7.40 0.26
CA LEU A 8 6.70 8.50 -0.26
C LEU A 8 6.86 8.67 -1.77
N GLU A 9 8.09 8.61 -2.28
CA GLU A 9 8.37 8.65 -3.72
C GLU A 9 7.71 7.48 -4.46
N ASP A 10 7.82 6.27 -3.91
CA ASP A 10 7.15 5.08 -4.44
C ASP A 10 5.62 5.24 -4.43
N ALA A 11 5.06 5.92 -3.43
CA ALA A 11 3.63 6.21 -3.38
C ALA A 11 3.21 7.19 -4.48
N LEU A 12 4.00 8.25 -4.72
CA LEU A 12 3.77 9.18 -5.82
C LEU A 12 3.85 8.48 -7.17
N LEU A 13 4.81 7.57 -7.36
CA LEU A 13 4.93 6.79 -8.58
C LEU A 13 3.68 5.91 -8.82
N ARG A 14 3.16 5.27 -7.77
CA ARG A 14 1.91 4.49 -7.86
C ARG A 14 0.70 5.35 -8.22
N ILE A 15 0.64 6.60 -7.75
CA ILE A 15 -0.43 7.54 -8.12
C ILE A 15 -0.32 7.86 -9.62
N ARG A 16 0.88 8.20 -10.11
CA ARG A 16 1.13 8.47 -11.54
C ARG A 16 0.77 7.28 -12.42
N ASN A 17 1.11 6.07 -11.96
CA ASN A 17 0.82 4.83 -12.67
C ASN A 17 -0.64 4.34 -12.50
N LYS A 18 -1.50 5.09 -11.78
CA LYS A 18 -2.88 4.72 -11.47
C LYS A 18 -3.04 3.37 -10.74
N THR A 19 -2.00 2.94 -10.02
CA THR A 19 -2.00 1.72 -9.20
C THR A 19 -2.05 2.01 -7.70
N TYR A 20 -2.13 3.28 -7.31
CA TYR A 20 -2.28 3.67 -5.92
C TYR A 20 -3.59 3.13 -5.32
N GLY A 21 -3.50 2.56 -4.12
CA GLY A 21 -4.63 1.93 -3.46
C GLY A 21 -4.97 0.54 -4.01
N ILE A 22 -4.16 -0.07 -4.87
CA ILE A 22 -4.29 -1.47 -5.27
C ILE A 22 -3.33 -2.34 -4.44
N CYS A 23 -3.85 -3.42 -3.88
CA CYS A 23 -3.05 -4.37 -3.11
C CYS A 23 -2.07 -5.10 -4.01
N ARG A 24 -0.77 -5.08 -3.66
CA ARG A 24 0.28 -5.76 -4.45
C ARG A 24 0.13 -7.28 -4.54
N VAL A 25 -0.47 -7.90 -3.51
CA VAL A 25 -0.64 -9.37 -3.45
C VAL A 25 -1.95 -9.80 -4.11
N THR A 26 -3.09 -9.24 -3.70
CA THR A 26 -4.40 -9.70 -4.17
C THR A 26 -4.91 -9.00 -5.41
N GLY A 27 -4.29 -7.89 -5.84
CA GLY A 27 -4.78 -7.04 -6.94
C GLY A 27 -6.09 -6.30 -6.65
N ARG A 28 -6.64 -6.43 -5.44
CA ARG A 28 -7.90 -5.78 -5.02
C ARG A 28 -7.66 -4.37 -4.49
N LEU A 29 -8.70 -3.55 -4.47
CA LEU A 29 -8.65 -2.21 -3.87
C LEU A 29 -8.43 -2.29 -2.35
N ILE A 30 -7.51 -1.47 -1.85
CA ILE A 30 -7.26 -1.21 -0.43
C ILE A 30 -8.35 -0.26 0.07
N SER A 31 -8.89 -0.52 1.27
CA SER A 31 -9.95 0.33 1.82
C SER A 31 -9.49 1.78 2.02
N LYS A 32 -10.39 2.73 1.74
CA LYS A 32 -10.10 4.16 1.89
C LYS A 32 -9.70 4.51 3.32
N GLU A 33 -10.34 3.92 4.33
CA GLU A 33 -10.01 4.11 5.73
C GLU A 33 -8.56 3.72 6.05
N ARG A 34 -8.10 2.58 5.51
CA ARG A 34 -6.71 2.14 5.69
C ARG A 34 -5.71 3.10 5.05
N LEU A 35 -6.01 3.63 3.87
CA LEU A 35 -5.16 4.62 3.21
C LEU A 35 -5.15 5.98 3.92
N ARG A 36 -6.23 6.38 4.60
CA ARG A 36 -6.24 7.58 5.46
C ARG A 36 -5.31 7.44 6.65
N LEU A 37 -5.30 6.28 7.30
CA LEU A 37 -4.43 5.99 8.45
C LEU A 37 -2.97 5.76 8.03
N VAL A 38 -2.77 5.05 6.92
CA VAL A 38 -1.44 4.67 6.42
C VAL A 38 -1.39 4.91 4.90
N PRO A 39 -1.08 6.15 4.46
CA PRO A 39 -1.17 6.54 3.05
C PRO A 39 -0.15 5.87 2.14
N HIS A 40 0.90 5.27 2.69
CA HIS A 40 1.88 4.49 1.93
C HIS A 40 1.58 2.98 1.94
N ALA A 41 0.42 2.55 2.47
CA ALA A 41 0.06 1.14 2.51
C ALA A 41 -0.02 0.52 1.10
N THR A 42 0.67 -0.59 0.91
CA THR A 42 0.68 -1.35 -0.36
C THR A 42 -0.07 -2.66 -0.31
N LEU A 43 -0.59 -3.03 0.86
CA LEU A 43 -1.25 -4.30 1.14
C LEU A 43 -2.62 -4.05 1.76
N SER A 44 -3.60 -4.85 1.35
CA SER A 44 -4.89 -4.93 2.04
C SER A 44 -4.74 -5.55 3.44
N ILE A 45 -5.77 -5.44 4.27
CA ILE A 45 -5.78 -6.08 5.60
C ILE A 45 -5.70 -7.60 5.45
N GLU A 46 -6.47 -8.17 4.53
CA GLU A 46 -6.43 -9.59 4.15
C GLU A 46 -5.02 -10.05 3.78
N ALA A 47 -4.35 -9.35 2.86
CA ALA A 47 -2.99 -9.70 2.44
C ALA A 47 -1.98 -9.60 3.60
N LYS A 48 -2.14 -8.59 4.48
CA LYS A 48 -1.28 -8.45 5.66
C LYS A 48 -1.47 -9.60 6.65
N GLN A 49 -2.71 -10.05 6.87
CA GLN A 49 -3.02 -11.19 7.73
C GLN A 49 -2.48 -12.51 7.16
N GLN A 50 -2.54 -12.70 5.84
CA GLN A 50 -1.94 -13.85 5.17
C GLN A 50 -0.41 -13.88 5.34
N MET A 51 0.25 -12.72 5.25
CA MET A 51 1.71 -12.63 5.42
C MET A 51 2.19 -12.76 6.86
N SER A 52 1.36 -12.46 7.87
CA SER A 52 1.75 -12.60 9.29
C SER A 52 1.58 -14.01 9.83
N ASN A 53 0.81 -14.85 9.14
CA ASN A 53 0.51 -16.23 9.55
C ASN A 53 1.35 -17.27 8.78
N GLY A 54 2.42 -16.83 8.10
CA GLY A 54 3.37 -17.66 7.36
C GLY A 54 4.77 -17.59 7.94
#